data_AF-A0A452I3E2-F1
#
_entry.id   AF-A0A452I3E2-F1
#
_cell.length_a   1.000
_cell.length_b   1.000
_cell.length_c   1.000
_cell.angle_alpha   90.00
_cell.angle_beta   90.00
_cell.angle_gamma   90.00
#
_symmetry.space_group_name_H-M   'P 1'
#
loop_
_entity.id
_entity.type
_entity.pdbx_description
1 polymer ?
#
loop_
_entity_poly.entity_id
_entity_poly.type
_entity_poly.pdbx_seq_one_letter_code
_entity_poly.pdbx_strand_id
1 'polypeptide(L)'
;MLPCVAFFPLGDGFESLDEEVLEAMAKHETREDKIFQKFKNRIAAEPEQILRYCRGGEGPIWISGENIPRMKEIPNCSCGAQRMFEFQVMPQLLNHLKVDSLEESIDWGTLVVYTCAENCNQANGYMEEFIWKQDITADST
;
A
#
# COMPACT_ATOMS: atom_id res chain seq x y z
N MET A 1 -56.78 35.44 27.92
CA MET A 1 -56.37 34.64 29.08
C MET A 1 -55.77 33.35 28.55
N LEU A 2 -54.52 33.04 28.90
CA LEU A 2 -53.95 31.70 28.75
C LEU A 2 -54.66 30.71 29.70
N PRO A 3 -54.49 29.40 29.46
CA PRO A 3 -53.66 28.65 30.41
C PRO A 3 -52.55 27.83 29.74
N CYS A 4 -51.59 27.47 30.59
CA CYS A 4 -50.27 26.90 30.36
C CYS A 4 -50.23 25.37 30.19
N VAL A 5 -49.06 24.92 29.71
CA VAL A 5 -48.34 23.63 29.85
C VAL A 5 -48.85 22.37 29.13
N ALA A 6 -48.06 21.88 28.16
CA ALA A 6 -47.12 20.79 28.42
C ALA A 6 -45.98 20.79 27.40
N PHE A 7 -44.78 20.59 27.92
CA PHE A 7 -43.50 20.42 27.25
C PHE A 7 -43.41 19.00 26.70
N PHE A 8 -43.04 18.82 25.43
CA PHE A 8 -42.16 17.76 24.90
C PHE A 8 -42.15 17.85 23.36
N PRO A 9 -40.99 18.08 22.73
CA PRO A 9 -40.69 17.41 21.47
C PRO A 9 -39.53 16.45 21.72
N LEU A 10 -39.86 15.16 21.74
CA LEU A 10 -39.01 14.18 21.06
C LEU A 10 -39.25 14.41 19.57
N GLY A 11 -38.29 15.04 18.93
CA GLY A 11 -38.29 15.29 17.49
C GLY A 11 -36.89 15.02 16.98
N ASP A 12 -36.67 13.78 16.58
CA ASP A 12 -35.54 13.33 15.77
C ASP A 12 -35.28 14.33 14.65
N GLY A 13 -34.03 14.75 14.53
CA GLY A 13 -33.58 15.74 13.58
C GLY A 13 -32.09 15.60 13.40
N PHE A 14 -31.66 14.41 12.94
CA PHE A 14 -30.38 14.21 12.30
C PHE A 14 -30.35 15.17 11.10
N GLU A 15 -29.82 16.37 11.30
CA GLU A 15 -29.72 17.39 10.26
C GLU A 15 -28.95 16.78 9.09
N SER A 16 -29.62 16.74 7.94
CA SER A 16 -29.09 16.28 6.67
C SER A 16 -27.80 17.04 6.39
N LEU A 17 -26.67 16.34 6.41
CA LEU A 17 -25.41 16.89 5.92
C LEU A 17 -25.63 17.39 4.49
N ASP A 18 -25.34 18.66 4.25
CA ASP A 18 -25.50 19.27 2.94
C ASP A 18 -24.73 18.47 1.88
N GLU A 19 -25.38 18.15 0.77
CA GLU A 19 -24.80 17.40 -0.37
C GLU A 19 -23.45 18.00 -0.81
N GLU A 20 -23.31 19.32 -0.70
CA GLU A 20 -22.10 20.07 -1.04
C GLU A 20 -20.95 19.82 -0.03
N VAL A 21 -21.27 19.62 1.25
CA VAL A 21 -20.31 19.23 2.30
C VAL A 21 -19.92 17.76 2.12
N LEU A 22 -20.88 16.88 1.81
CA LEU A 22 -20.61 15.48 1.49
C LEU A 22 -19.72 15.35 0.24
N GLU A 23 -19.98 16.14 -0.80
CA GLU A 23 -19.13 16.22 -1.99
C GLU A 23 -17.74 16.79 -1.70
N ALA A 24 -17.64 17.83 -0.86
CA ALA A 24 -16.36 18.41 -0.48
C ALA A 24 -15.52 17.44 0.36
N MET A 25 -16.16 16.69 1.27
CA MET A 25 -15.52 15.62 2.03
C MET A 25 -15.13 14.45 1.13
N ALA A 26 -15.94 14.10 0.11
CA ALA A 26 -15.60 13.11 -0.91
C ALA A 26 -14.48 13.56 -1.86
N LYS A 27 -14.31 14.87 -2.06
CA LYS A 27 -13.22 15.47 -2.87
C LYS A 27 -11.93 15.70 -2.10
N HIS A 28 -11.92 15.53 -0.78
CA HIS A 28 -10.69 15.61 0.01
C HIS A 28 -9.86 14.35 -0.23
N GLU A 29 -9.12 14.32 -1.34
CA GLU A 29 -8.12 13.28 -1.60
C GLU A 29 -7.08 13.27 -0.48
N THR A 30 -7.05 12.18 0.28
CA THR A 30 -6.03 11.96 1.28
C THR A 30 -4.70 11.63 0.62
N ARG A 31 -3.61 11.67 1.40
CA ARG A 31 -2.30 11.21 0.91
C ARG A 31 -2.34 9.75 0.46
N GLU A 32 -3.14 8.93 1.14
CA GLU A 32 -3.27 7.50 0.86
C GLU A 32 -4.01 7.25 -0.44
N ASP A 33 -5.10 8.00 -0.69
CA ASP A 33 -5.81 7.96 -1.97
C ASP A 33 -4.87 8.24 -3.13
N LYS A 34 -4.03 9.27 -3.02
CA LYS A 34 -3.08 9.62 -4.08
C LYS A 34 -2.05 8.51 -4.36
N ILE A 35 -1.56 7.86 -3.31
CA ILE A 35 -0.62 6.75 -3.43
C ILE A 35 -1.30 5.55 -4.09
N PHE A 36 -2.50 5.21 -3.63
CA PHE A 36 -3.27 4.10 -4.16
C PHE A 36 -3.71 4.34 -5.61
N GLN A 37 -4.10 5.55 -5.97
CA GLN A 37 -4.42 5.92 -7.35
C GLN A 37 -3.18 5.85 -8.25
N LYS A 38 -2.00 6.29 -7.78
CA LYS A 38 -0.74 6.12 -8.53
C LYS A 38 -0.44 4.63 -8.79
N PHE A 39 -0.67 3.78 -7.79
CA PHE A 39 -0.54 2.33 -7.93
C PHE A 39 -1.52 1.77 -8.96
N LYS A 40 -2.82 2.10 -8.86
CA LYS A 40 -3.86 1.68 -9.82
C LYS A 40 -3.54 2.10 -11.24
N ASN A 41 -3.21 3.38 -11.44
CA ASN A 41 -2.89 3.91 -12.76
C ASN A 41 -1.70 3.20 -13.40
N ARG A 42 -0.69 2.82 -12.60
CA ARG A 42 0.46 2.08 -13.10
C ARG A 42 0.10 0.66 -13.52
N ILE A 43 -0.80 -0.01 -12.81
CA ILE A 43 -1.20 -1.41 -13.06
C ILE A 43 -2.29 -1.50 -14.13
N ALA A 44 -3.05 -0.43 -14.37
CA ALA A 44 -4.14 -0.41 -15.34
C ALA A 44 -3.71 -0.81 -16.76
N ALA A 45 -2.45 -0.57 -17.13
CA ALA A 45 -1.91 -1.01 -18.43
C ALA A 45 -1.82 -2.54 -18.53
N GLU A 46 -1.40 -3.20 -17.45
CA GLU A 46 -1.17 -4.65 -17.41
C GLU A 46 -1.67 -5.25 -16.07
N PRO A 47 -2.99 -5.48 -15.92
CA PRO A 47 -3.56 -5.90 -14.64
C PRO A 47 -3.13 -7.28 -14.15
N GLU A 48 -2.72 -8.17 -15.05
CA GLU A 48 -2.24 -9.52 -14.72
C GLU A 48 -0.72 -9.56 -14.38
N GLN A 49 -0.05 -8.40 -14.38
CA GLN A 49 1.38 -8.33 -14.08
C GLN A 49 1.66 -8.79 -12.65
N ILE A 50 2.43 -9.87 -12.52
CA ILE A 50 2.90 -10.40 -11.22
C ILE A 50 4.29 -9.86 -10.81
N LEU A 51 5.05 -9.31 -11.76
CA LEU A 51 6.42 -8.83 -11.54
C LEU A 51 6.66 -7.53 -12.29
N ARG A 52 7.18 -6.51 -11.60
CA ARG A 52 7.63 -5.26 -12.21
C ARG A 52 9.12 -5.05 -11.94
N TYR A 53 9.93 -5.19 -12.98
CA TYR A 53 11.37 -4.91 -12.94
C TYR A 53 11.65 -3.44 -13.27
N CYS A 54 12.41 -2.75 -12.42
CA CYS A 54 12.76 -1.33 -12.62
C CYS A 54 14.01 -0.93 -11.82
N ARG A 55 15.13 -1.61 -12.10
CA ARG A 55 16.43 -1.29 -11.49
C ARG A 55 16.92 0.09 -11.92
N GLY A 56 17.24 0.94 -10.94
CA GLY A 56 17.77 2.29 -11.18
C GLY A 56 16.79 3.28 -11.83
N GLY A 57 15.51 2.94 -11.91
CA GLY A 57 14.47 3.81 -12.45
C GLY A 57 13.70 4.58 -11.37
N GLU A 58 12.39 4.73 -11.58
CA GLU A 58 11.48 5.49 -10.70
C GLU A 58 11.29 4.89 -9.29
N GLY A 59 11.82 3.69 -9.04
CA GLY A 59 11.67 3.00 -7.75
C GLY A 59 10.40 2.15 -7.64
N PRO A 60 10.10 1.67 -6.42
CA PRO A 60 8.91 0.88 -6.13
C PRO A 60 7.64 1.72 -6.22
N ILE A 61 6.53 1.07 -6.59
CA ILE A 61 5.17 1.62 -6.39
C ILE A 61 4.54 0.97 -5.15
N TRP A 62 3.94 1.80 -4.30
CA TRP A 62 3.38 1.41 -3.01
C TRP A 62 1.85 1.47 -3.06
N ILE A 63 1.21 0.61 -2.27
CA ILE A 63 -0.25 0.58 -2.13
C ILE A 63 -0.72 1.58 -1.08
N SER A 64 0.00 1.64 0.05
CA SER A 64 -0.24 2.60 1.13
C SER A 64 0.96 3.51 1.34
N GLY A 65 0.73 4.68 1.95
CA GLY A 65 1.77 5.57 2.46
C GLY A 65 2.41 5.10 3.76
N GLU A 66 1.90 4.01 4.34
CA GLU A 66 2.42 3.35 5.53
C GLU A 66 3.32 2.17 5.18
N ASN A 67 4.13 1.73 6.16
CA ASN A 67 5.00 0.56 6.03
C ASN A 67 5.93 0.60 4.79
N ILE A 68 6.45 1.79 4.50
CA ILE A 68 7.47 2.04 3.46
C ILE A 68 8.84 2.12 4.15
N PRO A 69 9.87 1.39 3.68
CA PRO A 69 11.18 1.39 4.31
C PRO A 69 11.86 2.74 4.12
N ARG A 70 12.49 3.24 5.17
CA ARG A 70 13.47 4.32 5.05
C ARG A 70 14.78 3.73 4.54
N MET A 71 15.58 4.55 3.85
CA MET A 71 16.89 4.12 3.33
C MET A 71 17.80 3.45 4.38
N LYS A 72 17.71 3.87 5.64
CA LYS A 72 18.49 3.32 6.76
C LYS A 72 18.04 1.92 7.22
N GLU A 73 16.82 1.50 6.86
CA GLU A 73 16.26 0.18 7.19
C GLU A 73 16.66 -0.88 6.17
N ILE A 74 17.16 -0.44 5.01
CA ILE A 74 17.70 -1.31 3.97
C ILE A 74 19.19 -1.55 4.30
N PRO A 75 19.59 -2.78 4.67
CA PRO A 75 20.97 -3.07 5.02
C PRO A 75 21.88 -2.99 3.78
N ASN A 76 23.12 -2.58 4.00
CA ASN A 76 24.17 -2.66 2.99
C ASN A 76 24.41 -4.11 2.57
N CYS A 77 24.85 -4.28 1.34
CA CYS A 77 25.33 -5.55 0.81
C CYS A 77 26.53 -6.07 1.63
N SER A 78 26.78 -7.37 1.60
CA SER A 78 27.95 -8.01 2.23
C SER A 78 29.29 -7.43 1.77
N CYS A 79 29.35 -6.85 0.56
CA CYS A 79 30.53 -6.14 0.06
C CYS A 79 30.71 -4.73 0.65
N GLY A 80 29.75 -4.23 1.41
CA GLY A 80 29.73 -2.89 1.99
C GLY A 80 28.99 -1.84 1.16
N ALA A 81 28.66 -2.13 -0.11
CA ALA A 81 27.90 -1.20 -0.95
C ALA A 81 26.43 -1.10 -0.51
N GLN A 82 25.77 0.02 -0.81
CA GLN A 82 24.33 0.16 -0.59
C GLN A 82 23.55 -0.77 -1.51
N ARG A 83 22.36 -1.19 -1.04
CA ARG A 83 21.39 -1.85 -1.90
C ARG A 83 20.45 -0.83 -2.54
N MET A 84 20.04 -1.11 -3.77
CA MET A 84 19.10 -0.31 -4.54
C MET A 84 17.92 -1.17 -4.98
N PHE A 85 16.79 -0.52 -5.24
CA PHE A 85 15.62 -1.22 -5.78
C PHE A 85 15.95 -1.86 -7.13
N GLU A 86 15.56 -3.13 -7.29
CA GLU A 86 15.71 -3.87 -8.53
C GLU A 86 14.36 -4.22 -9.16
N PHE A 87 13.49 -4.90 -8.41
CA PHE A 87 12.16 -5.28 -8.88
C PHE A 87 11.17 -5.40 -7.73
N GLN A 88 9.88 -5.44 -8.07
CA GLN A 88 8.81 -5.71 -7.12
C GLN A 88 7.90 -6.84 -7.61
N VAL A 89 7.43 -7.66 -6.68
CA VAL A 89 6.39 -8.67 -6.89
C VAL A 89 5.05 -8.04 -6.56
N MET A 90 4.14 -8.12 -7.52
CA MET A 90 2.82 -7.51 -7.45
C MET A 90 1.84 -8.41 -6.67
N PRO A 91 0.81 -7.84 -6.01
CA PRO A 91 -0.17 -8.63 -5.27
C PRO A 91 -0.97 -9.58 -6.17
N GLN A 92 -1.02 -9.32 -7.48
CA GLN A 92 -1.67 -10.18 -8.47
C GLN A 92 -1.15 -11.61 -8.48
N LEU A 93 0.09 -11.83 -8.02
CA LEU A 93 0.63 -13.18 -7.87
C LEU A 93 -0.21 -14.05 -6.91
N LEU A 94 -0.83 -13.45 -5.89
CA LEU A 94 -1.66 -14.15 -4.91
C LEU A 94 -2.85 -14.87 -5.57
N ASN A 95 -3.43 -14.26 -6.60
CA ASN A 95 -4.52 -14.85 -7.38
C ASN A 95 -4.11 -16.15 -8.09
N HIS A 96 -2.81 -16.32 -8.36
CA HIS A 96 -2.26 -17.51 -9.02
C HIS A 96 -1.75 -18.56 -8.04
N LEU A 97 -1.48 -18.19 -6.78
CA LEU A 97 -0.82 -19.08 -5.82
C LEU A 97 -1.72 -20.19 -5.24
N LYS A 98 -3.04 -20.18 -5.50
CA LYS A 98 -3.99 -21.25 -5.11
C LYS A 98 -3.72 -21.81 -3.70
N VAL A 99 -3.49 -20.92 -2.73
CA VAL A 99 -3.20 -21.32 -1.36
C VAL A 99 -4.53 -21.67 -0.70
N ASP A 100 -4.88 -22.96 -0.73
CA ASP A 100 -6.16 -23.50 -0.25
C ASP A 100 -6.25 -23.62 1.30
N SER A 101 -5.29 -23.05 2.04
CA SER A 101 -5.18 -23.21 3.50
C SER A 101 -5.39 -21.88 4.21
N LEU A 102 -6.54 -21.73 4.88
CA LEU A 102 -6.92 -20.55 5.69
C LEU A 102 -5.94 -20.24 6.83
N GLU A 103 -5.04 -21.15 7.17
CA GLU A 103 -4.04 -20.99 8.25
C GLU A 103 -2.73 -20.33 7.78
N GLU A 104 -2.50 -20.25 6.46
CA GLU A 104 -1.35 -19.59 5.83
C GLU A 104 -1.84 -18.65 4.72
N SER A 105 -2.81 -17.76 5.02
CA SER A 105 -3.22 -16.77 4.04
C SER A 105 -2.07 -15.81 3.78
N ILE A 106 -1.49 -15.96 2.60
CA ILE A 106 -0.40 -15.11 2.15
C ILE A 106 -1.03 -13.80 1.67
N ASP A 107 -1.17 -12.84 2.56
CA ASP A 107 -1.71 -11.51 2.25
C ASP A 107 -0.57 -10.48 2.31
N TRP A 108 -0.16 -9.96 1.15
CA TRP A 108 0.77 -8.83 1.05
C TRP A 108 0.26 -7.81 0.04
N GLY A 109 0.64 -6.55 0.25
CA GLY A 109 0.38 -5.49 -0.70
C GLY A 109 1.39 -5.53 -1.84
N THR A 110 2.68 -5.41 -1.53
CA THR A 110 3.75 -5.55 -2.53
C THR A 110 5.02 -6.04 -1.86
N LEU A 111 5.80 -6.84 -2.60
CA LEU A 111 7.13 -7.24 -2.16
C LEU A 111 8.16 -6.49 -2.99
N VAL A 112 9.10 -5.81 -2.33
CA VAL A 112 10.10 -4.97 -2.99
C VAL A 112 11.47 -5.55 -2.73
N VAL A 113 12.18 -5.86 -3.81
CA VAL A 113 13.51 -6.49 -3.73
C VAL A 113 14.58 -5.46 -4.00
N TYR A 114 15.58 -5.45 -3.11
CA TYR A 114 16.75 -4.59 -3.16
C TYR A 114 18.00 -5.44 -3.33
N THR A 115 18.85 -5.03 -4.27
CA THR A 115 20.08 -5.74 -4.62
C THR A 115 21.30 -4.81 -4.59
N CYS A 116 22.49 -5.39 -4.60
CA CYS A 116 23.74 -4.60 -4.57
C CYS A 116 23.84 -3.60 -5.73
N ALA A 117 24.03 -2.31 -5.41
CA ALA A 117 24.19 -1.26 -6.42
C ALA A 117 25.43 -1.49 -7.32
N GLU A 118 26.52 -1.99 -6.73
CA GLU A 118 27.78 -2.29 -7.45
C GLU A 118 27.78 -3.65 -8.14
N ASN A 119 26.64 -4.37 -8.11
CA ASN A 119 26.52 -5.71 -8.70
C ASN A 119 27.65 -6.65 -8.27
N CYS A 120 28.03 -6.59 -6.98
CA CYS A 120 29.19 -7.30 -6.50
C CYS A 120 29.02 -8.81 -6.71
N ASN A 121 30.07 -9.46 -7.23
CA ASN A 121 30.12 -10.90 -7.36
C ASN A 121 31.08 -11.45 -6.32
N GLN A 122 30.59 -11.63 -5.09
CA GLN A 122 31.36 -12.30 -4.04
C GLN A 122 31.15 -13.81 -4.17
N ALA A 123 31.97 -14.40 -5.05
CA ALA A 123 32.20 -15.84 -5.22
C ALA A 123 31.03 -16.70 -5.69
N ASN A 124 30.98 -17.02 -7.00
CA ASN A 124 30.46 -18.23 -7.66
C ASN A 124 29.21 -18.97 -7.08
N GLY A 125 28.35 -18.31 -6.34
CA GLY A 125 27.22 -18.90 -5.63
C GLY A 125 26.06 -17.92 -5.44
N TYR A 126 25.02 -18.39 -4.74
CA TYR A 126 23.86 -17.57 -4.40
C TYR A 126 24.22 -16.55 -3.31
N MET A 127 23.74 -15.33 -3.48
CA MET A 127 23.91 -14.23 -2.53
C MET A 127 22.56 -13.89 -1.91
N GLU A 128 22.56 -13.57 -0.61
CA GLU A 128 21.34 -13.11 0.06
C GLU A 128 21.05 -11.65 -0.29
N GLU A 129 19.85 -11.43 -0.80
CA GLU A 129 19.32 -10.10 -1.11
C GLU A 129 18.23 -9.68 -0.13
N PHE A 130 17.91 -8.39 -0.13
CA PHE A 130 16.98 -7.84 0.83
C PHE A 130 15.58 -7.70 0.22
N ILE A 131 14.58 -8.16 0.96
CA ILE A 131 13.16 -8.04 0.60
C ILE A 131 12.43 -7.22 1.65
N TRP A 132 11.65 -6.25 1.19
CA TRP A 132 10.69 -5.52 2.01
C TRP A 132 9.27 -5.93 1.66
N LYS A 133 8.48 -6.30 2.66
CA LYS A 133 7.05 -6.61 2.51
C LYS A 133 6.23 -5.42 3.00
N GLN A 134 5.39 -4.87 2.14
CA GLN A 134 4.32 -3.97 2.58
C GLN A 134 3.07 -4.81 2.84
N ASP A 135 2.67 -4.91 4.11
CA ASP A 135 1.42 -5.56 4.51
C ASP A 135 0.20 -4.70 4.14
N ILE A 136 -0.93 -5.36 3.86
CA ILE A 136 -2.21 -4.68 3.70
C ILE A 136 -2.79 -4.53 5.11
N THR A 137 -2.77 -3.31 5.65
CA THR A 137 -3.59 -2.99 6.82
C THR A 137 -5.02 -2.84 6.32
N ALA A 138 -5.89 -3.80 6.66
CA ALA A 138 -7.31 -3.56 6.56
C ALA A 138 -7.64 -2.48 7.59
N ASP A 139 -8.25 -1.37 7.17
CA ASP A 139 -8.81 -0.39 8.09
C ASP A 139 -9.77 -1.14 9.02
N SER A 140 -9.34 -1.35 10.26
CA SER A 140 -10.23 -1.81 11.32
C SER A 140 -11.21 -0.67 11.58
N THR A 141 -12.44 -0.90 11.13
CA THR A 141 -13.65 -0.11 11.33
C THR A 141 -13.77 0.46 12.74
#